data_AF-A0A150MM53-F1
#
_entry.id   AF-A0A150MM53-F1
#
_cell.length_a   1.000
_cell.length_b   1.000
_cell.length_c   1.000
_cell.angle_alpha   90.00
_cell.angle_beta   90.00
_cell.angle_gamma   90.00
#
_symmetry.space_group_name_H-M   'P 1'
#
loop_
_entity.id
_entity.type
_entity.pdbx_description
1 polymer ?
#
loop_
_entity_poly.entity_id
_entity_poly.type
_entity_poly.pdbx_seq_one_letter_code
_entity_poly.pdbx_strand_id
1 'polypeptide(L)'
;MESHLHYRFYGFSYFVIPTLLIPAGKDVLDELLQYLTDGKKDIRVHQEQADSFMTTEEDLLGLMQDYDNSLSLQLLFLQKIQSAERILLLIEDVLPSRISELFQAKKATESLLYREGDHPFHFGFLRTFFRPGVYDKYFLQVVEYVFQKKPLSISFFAPFFMEQLRADFYDYEAGDWSFVNKTRQALAVVLFLEQAGVLVRKGEKAVQGKFAQLFDAYGGQLESPEKQAVFLLGALTQMLLDIQQQKRGSKPFVKQLMGLKMDEKAIKGLLPKVIGKLEEYESYYASHRQLAEEISHLFLSSSPSWKLSVDELNFYFACGMNLSWKVKEIVANKEEK
;
A
#
# COMPACT_ATOMS: atom_id res chain seq x y z
N MET A 1 6.75 -3.81 -36.29
CA MET A 1 5.64 -3.43 -35.39
C MET A 1 5.57 -4.32 -34.16
N GLU A 2 5.42 -5.65 -34.26
CA GLU A 2 5.28 -6.52 -33.06
C GLU A 2 6.37 -6.35 -32.00
N SER A 3 7.65 -6.23 -32.38
CA SER A 3 8.75 -6.04 -31.42
C SER A 3 8.76 -4.68 -30.70
N HIS A 4 7.92 -3.73 -31.13
CA HIS A 4 7.86 -2.37 -30.57
C HIS A 4 6.75 -2.21 -29.54
N LEU A 5 5.80 -3.15 -29.48
CA LEU A 5 4.65 -3.12 -28.57
C LEU A 5 4.78 -4.09 -27.39
N HIS A 6 5.92 -4.78 -27.28
CA HIS A 6 6.19 -5.79 -26.26
C HIS A 6 6.91 -5.17 -25.07
N TYR A 7 6.34 -5.32 -23.88
CA TYR A 7 6.82 -4.75 -22.63
C TYR A 7 6.94 -5.82 -21.53
N ARG A 8 7.71 -5.50 -20.49
CA ARG A 8 7.84 -6.34 -19.28
C ARG A 8 7.04 -5.78 -18.13
N PHE A 9 6.47 -6.66 -17.30
CA PHE A 9 5.73 -6.28 -16.10
C PHE A 9 5.92 -7.29 -14.98
N TYR A 10 6.85 -7.04 -14.05
CA TYR A 10 7.10 -7.86 -12.84
C TYR A 10 7.13 -9.39 -13.04
N GLY A 11 7.79 -9.85 -14.10
CA GLY A 11 7.92 -11.26 -14.45
C GLY A 11 6.96 -11.74 -15.55
N PHE A 12 6.05 -10.87 -16.00
CA PHE A 12 5.18 -11.09 -17.15
C PHE A 12 5.67 -10.32 -18.37
N SER A 13 5.23 -10.74 -19.55
CA SER A 13 5.35 -9.95 -20.76
C SER A 13 3.95 -9.52 -21.17
N TYR A 14 3.81 -8.32 -21.72
CA TYR A 14 2.53 -7.87 -22.23
C TYR A 14 2.68 -7.05 -23.50
N PHE A 15 1.63 -7.07 -24.31
CA PHE A 15 1.47 -6.17 -25.44
C PHE A 15 0.54 -5.03 -25.08
N VAL A 16 0.85 -3.83 -25.58
CA VAL A 16 -0.08 -2.69 -25.58
C VAL A 16 -0.61 -2.52 -27.00
N ILE A 17 -1.93 -2.63 -27.14
CA ILE A 17 -2.61 -2.54 -28.43
C ILE A 17 -3.56 -1.34 -28.37
N PRO A 18 -3.25 -0.23 -29.06
CA PRO A 18 -4.16 0.90 -29.13
C PRO A 18 -5.35 0.56 -30.03
N THR A 19 -6.55 0.91 -29.57
CA THR A 19 -7.82 0.69 -30.25
C THR A 19 -8.54 2.01 -30.40
N LEU A 20 -8.91 2.35 -31.64
CA LEU A 20 -9.66 3.55 -31.93
C LEU A 20 -11.12 3.40 -31.45
N LEU A 21 -11.60 4.32 -30.62
CA LEU A 21 -12.99 4.32 -30.15
C LEU A 21 -13.91 5.13 -31.07
N ILE A 22 -13.37 6.21 -31.66
CA ILE A 22 -14.11 7.09 -32.58
C ILE A 22 -13.29 7.42 -33.83
N PRO A 23 -13.89 7.50 -35.03
CA PRO A 23 -13.17 7.80 -36.27
C PRO A 23 -12.36 9.10 -36.24
N ALA A 24 -12.78 10.09 -35.45
CA ALA A 24 -12.10 11.37 -35.30
C ALA A 24 -10.73 11.27 -34.60
N GLY A 25 -10.43 10.18 -33.90
CA GLY A 25 -9.14 9.96 -33.24
C GLY A 25 -8.06 9.35 -34.14
N LYS A 26 -8.30 9.25 -35.46
CA LYS A 26 -7.35 8.60 -36.37
C LYS A 26 -5.98 9.28 -36.39
N ASP A 27 -5.96 10.61 -36.39
CA ASP A 27 -4.72 11.39 -36.35
C ASP A 27 -3.94 11.13 -35.05
N VAL A 28 -4.67 10.96 -33.94
CA VAL A 28 -4.12 10.63 -32.62
C VAL A 28 -3.52 9.22 -32.59
N LEU A 29 -4.20 8.25 -33.22
CA LEU A 29 -3.68 6.90 -33.37
C LEU A 29 -2.43 6.87 -34.25
N ASP A 30 -2.42 7.62 -35.35
CA ASP A 30 -1.26 7.70 -36.25
C ASP A 30 -0.05 8.34 -35.54
N GLU A 31 -0.27 9.38 -34.72
CA GLU A 31 0.77 9.98 -33.86
C GLU A 31 1.32 8.97 -32.84
N LEU A 32 0.44 8.23 -32.14
CA LEU A 32 0.83 7.22 -31.16
C LEU A 32 1.60 6.07 -31.83
N LEU A 33 1.15 5.59 -32.99
CA LEU A 33 1.83 4.55 -33.75
C LEU A 33 3.18 5.03 -34.28
N GLN A 34 3.26 6.30 -34.70
CA GLN A 34 4.52 6.91 -35.10
C GLN A 34 5.48 6.99 -33.93
N TYR A 35 5.03 7.44 -32.76
CA TYR A 35 5.84 7.42 -31.53
C TYR A 35 6.34 6.00 -31.18
N LEU A 36 5.45 5.01 -31.23
CA LEU A 36 5.80 3.61 -30.93
C LEU A 36 6.81 3.03 -31.94
N THR A 37 6.82 3.52 -33.18
CA THR A 37 7.67 3.01 -34.26
C THR A 37 9.00 3.78 -34.38
N ASP A 38 8.97 5.11 -34.23
CA ASP A 38 10.11 6.02 -34.42
C ASP A 38 10.79 6.41 -33.09
N GLY A 39 10.03 6.46 -31.99
CA GLY A 39 10.43 6.98 -30.68
C GLY A 39 11.45 6.14 -29.91
N LYS A 40 11.78 4.92 -30.36
CA LYS A 40 12.88 4.13 -29.77
C LYS A 40 14.28 4.68 -30.11
N LYS A 41 14.40 5.73 -30.93
CA LYS A 41 15.71 6.23 -31.40
C LYS A 41 16.20 7.56 -30.85
N ASP A 42 15.37 8.45 -30.33
CA ASP A 42 15.83 9.72 -29.75
C ASP A 42 14.65 10.47 -29.13
N ILE A 43 14.34 10.33 -27.83
CA ILE A 43 13.57 11.33 -27.04
C ILE A 43 13.86 11.12 -25.53
N ARG A 44 14.62 12.07 -24.95
CA ARG A 44 14.60 12.59 -23.56
C ARG A 44 14.84 11.62 -22.38
N VAL A 45 16.09 11.20 -22.28
CA VAL A 45 16.72 10.46 -21.17
C VAL A 45 16.84 11.22 -19.82
N HIS A 46 16.26 12.41 -19.58
CA HIS A 46 16.71 13.22 -18.43
C HIS A 46 15.77 13.60 -17.29
N GLN A 47 14.46 13.30 -17.28
CA GLN A 47 13.62 13.60 -16.09
C GLN A 47 12.49 12.60 -15.74
N GLU A 48 12.17 11.62 -16.60
CA GLU A 48 10.90 10.86 -16.49
C GLU A 48 11.00 9.43 -15.93
N GLN A 49 12.19 8.95 -15.56
CA GLN A 49 12.32 7.64 -14.88
C GLN A 49 11.65 7.60 -13.49
N ALA A 50 11.38 8.75 -12.89
CA ALA A 50 10.72 8.87 -11.58
C ALA A 50 9.19 8.66 -11.62
N ASP A 51 8.57 8.76 -12.80
CA ASP A 51 7.11 8.68 -12.94
C ASP A 51 6.61 7.27 -13.28
N SER A 52 7.44 6.34 -13.73
CA SER A 52 6.94 5.03 -14.18
C SER A 52 6.28 4.20 -13.07
N PHE A 53 5.03 3.81 -13.33
CA PHE A 53 4.21 3.06 -12.40
C PHE A 53 4.24 1.54 -12.65
N MET A 54 4.59 1.12 -13.87
CA MET A 54 4.61 -0.28 -14.31
C MET A 54 6.02 -0.89 -14.32
N THR A 55 7.07 -0.27 -14.89
CA THR A 55 8.46 -0.81 -14.94
C THR A 55 9.49 0.23 -15.44
N THR A 56 10.80 -0.09 -15.37
CA THR A 56 11.91 0.71 -15.92
C THR A 56 11.97 0.89 -17.45
N GLU A 57 10.99 0.39 -18.22
CA GLU A 57 10.92 0.62 -19.67
C GLU A 57 10.03 1.84 -19.95
N GLU A 58 10.53 2.74 -20.79
CA GLU A 58 9.95 4.05 -21.15
C GLU A 58 8.43 4.01 -21.27
N ASP A 59 7.83 4.96 -20.55
CA ASP A 59 6.52 4.83 -19.95
C ASP A 59 5.43 5.20 -20.97
N LEU A 60 5.09 4.26 -21.87
CA LEU A 60 3.98 4.42 -22.81
C LEU A 60 2.70 4.88 -22.10
N LEU A 61 2.44 4.37 -20.89
CA LEU A 61 1.30 4.80 -20.09
C LEU A 61 1.44 6.25 -19.59
N GLY A 62 2.66 6.73 -19.39
CA GLY A 62 2.97 8.12 -19.08
C GLY A 62 2.42 9.07 -20.15
N LEU A 63 2.76 8.78 -21.41
CA LEU A 63 2.30 9.57 -22.57
C LEU A 63 0.78 9.56 -22.70
N MET A 64 0.18 8.41 -22.40
CA MET A 64 -1.26 8.18 -22.51
C MET A 64 -2.10 9.03 -21.55
N GLN A 65 -1.50 9.69 -20.56
CA GLN A 65 -2.24 10.57 -19.65
C GLN A 65 -2.78 11.85 -20.31
N ASP A 66 -2.11 12.33 -21.36
CA ASP A 66 -2.41 13.61 -21.99
C ASP A 66 -3.36 13.49 -23.19
N TYR A 67 -3.68 12.26 -23.59
CA TYR A 67 -4.59 11.97 -24.69
C TYR A 67 -6.06 12.02 -24.24
N ASP A 68 -6.95 12.38 -25.17
CA ASP A 68 -8.40 12.30 -24.94
C ASP A 68 -8.90 10.86 -25.08
N ASN A 69 -10.12 10.59 -24.61
CA ASN A 69 -10.74 9.26 -24.70
C ASN A 69 -11.22 8.91 -26.13
N SER A 70 -10.53 9.40 -27.16
CA SER A 70 -10.78 9.02 -28.56
C SER A 70 -10.21 7.63 -28.90
N LEU A 71 -9.30 7.13 -28.06
CA LEU A 71 -8.72 5.79 -28.13
C LEU A 71 -8.74 5.09 -26.77
N SER A 72 -8.64 3.77 -26.79
CA SER A 72 -8.40 2.92 -25.63
C SER A 72 -7.17 2.04 -25.85
N LEU A 73 -6.66 1.46 -24.77
CA LEU A 73 -5.61 0.45 -24.83
C LEU A 73 -6.17 -0.90 -24.42
N GLN A 74 -5.68 -1.94 -25.10
CA GLN A 74 -5.77 -3.31 -24.62
C GLN A 74 -4.40 -3.74 -24.09
N LEU A 75 -4.40 -4.34 -22.90
CA LEU A 75 -3.20 -4.89 -22.27
C LEU A 75 -3.28 -6.42 -22.32
N LEU A 76 -2.49 -7.04 -23.20
CA LEU A 76 -2.47 -8.48 -23.41
C LEU A 76 -1.25 -9.10 -22.72
N PHE A 77 -1.45 -9.71 -21.56
CA PHE A 77 -0.41 -10.42 -20.81
C PHE A 77 -0.23 -11.85 -21.31
N LEU A 78 1.02 -12.23 -21.53
CA LEU A 78 1.40 -13.51 -22.13
C LEU A 78 2.46 -14.24 -21.30
N GLN A 79 2.43 -15.57 -21.41
CA GLN A 79 3.48 -16.45 -20.94
C GLN A 79 4.00 -17.31 -22.09
N LYS A 80 5.32 -17.30 -22.29
CA LYS A 80 5.97 -18.20 -23.23
C LYS A 80 6.09 -19.60 -22.61
N ILE A 81 5.50 -20.60 -23.27
CA ILE A 81 5.60 -22.01 -22.91
C ILE A 81 6.19 -22.74 -24.12
N GLN A 82 7.48 -23.09 -24.03
CA GLN A 82 8.26 -23.64 -25.16
C GLN A 82 8.22 -22.69 -26.38
N SER A 83 7.69 -23.16 -27.52
CA SER A 83 7.52 -22.39 -28.76
C SER A 83 6.13 -21.75 -28.90
N ALA A 84 5.25 -21.90 -27.89
CA ALA A 84 3.89 -21.36 -27.91
C ALA A 84 3.71 -20.22 -26.89
N GLU A 85 2.83 -19.29 -27.20
CA GLU A 85 2.45 -18.20 -26.31
C GLU A 85 1.06 -18.48 -25.73
N ARG A 86 0.96 -18.46 -24.40
CA ARG A 86 -0.29 -18.61 -23.68
C ARG A 86 -0.76 -17.24 -23.21
N ILE A 87 -1.99 -16.88 -23.54
CA ILE A 87 -2.65 -15.70 -22.99
C ILE A 87 -2.95 -15.93 -21.52
N LEU A 88 -2.46 -15.03 -20.67
CA LEU A 88 -2.69 -15.04 -19.22
C LEU A 88 -3.87 -14.14 -18.84
N LEU A 89 -3.93 -12.95 -19.43
CA LEU A 89 -4.92 -11.92 -19.14
C LEU A 89 -5.02 -10.97 -20.34
N LEU A 90 -6.24 -10.58 -20.69
CA LEU A 90 -6.50 -9.48 -21.61
C LEU A 90 -7.33 -8.44 -20.83
N ILE A 91 -6.78 -7.24 -20.66
CA ILE A 91 -7.50 -6.11 -20.11
C ILE A 91 -7.96 -5.27 -21.29
N GLU A 92 -9.26 -5.22 -21.52
CA GLU A 92 -9.86 -4.42 -22.58
C GLU A 92 -10.27 -3.04 -22.06
N ASP A 93 -10.36 -2.08 -23.00
CA ASP A 93 -10.91 -0.74 -22.80
C ASP A 93 -10.25 0.10 -21.70
N VAL A 94 -8.92 0.05 -21.60
CA VAL A 94 -8.17 0.94 -20.70
C VAL A 94 -8.13 2.34 -21.31
N LEU A 95 -8.89 3.26 -20.72
CA LEU A 95 -9.00 4.64 -21.20
C LEU A 95 -7.82 5.52 -20.71
N PRO A 96 -7.37 6.49 -21.53
CA PRO A 96 -6.45 7.56 -21.13
C PRO A 96 -6.83 8.23 -19.80
N SER A 97 -8.11 8.57 -19.62
CA SER A 97 -8.59 9.17 -18.37
C SER A 97 -8.37 8.26 -17.15
N ARG A 98 -8.53 6.93 -17.31
CA ARG A 98 -8.27 5.99 -16.23
C ARG A 98 -6.78 5.91 -15.90
N ILE A 99 -5.91 5.95 -16.91
CA ILE A 99 -4.47 5.99 -16.71
C ILE A 99 -4.09 7.25 -15.92
N SER A 100 -4.61 8.42 -16.31
CA SER A 100 -4.42 9.69 -15.58
C SER A 100 -4.86 9.60 -14.11
N GLU A 101 -6.03 9.02 -13.82
CA GLU A 101 -6.48 8.77 -12.44
C GLU A 101 -5.47 7.92 -11.63
N LEU A 102 -4.87 6.88 -12.24
CA LEU A 102 -3.89 6.02 -11.58
C LEU A 102 -2.58 6.75 -11.26
N PHE A 103 -2.10 7.61 -12.16
CA PHE A 103 -0.91 8.43 -11.89
C PHE A 103 -1.16 9.49 -10.82
N GLN A 104 -2.35 10.09 -10.78
CA GLN A 104 -2.75 10.97 -9.68
C GLN A 104 -2.78 10.20 -8.35
N ALA A 105 -3.32 8.98 -8.34
CA ALA A 105 -3.32 8.11 -7.16
C ALA A 105 -1.91 7.74 -6.68
N LYS A 106 -0.97 7.45 -7.61
CA LYS A 106 0.45 7.26 -7.32
C LYS A 106 1.02 8.51 -6.63
N LYS A 107 0.88 9.69 -7.24
CA LYS A 107 1.42 10.95 -6.71
C LYS A 107 0.87 11.28 -5.32
N ALA A 108 -0.44 11.09 -5.10
CA ALA A 108 -1.07 11.26 -3.79
C ALA A 108 -0.49 10.29 -2.75
N THR A 109 -0.34 9.02 -3.09
CA THR A 109 0.28 8.00 -2.22
C THR A 109 1.71 8.37 -1.86
N GLU A 110 2.49 8.82 -2.85
CA GLU A 110 3.89 9.16 -2.65
C GLU A 110 4.08 10.38 -1.74
N SER A 111 3.27 11.43 -1.95
CA SER A 111 3.29 12.64 -1.12
C SER A 111 2.97 12.39 0.36
N LEU A 112 2.19 11.35 0.65
CA LEU A 112 1.85 10.96 2.02
C LEU A 112 2.99 10.18 2.68
N LEU A 113 3.58 9.24 1.94
CA LEU A 113 4.52 8.30 2.55
C LEU A 113 5.97 8.72 2.44
N TYR A 114 6.39 9.47 1.43
CA TYR A 114 7.80 9.68 1.11
C TYR A 114 8.15 11.16 1.08
N ARG A 115 9.45 11.44 1.12
CA ARG A 115 9.94 12.81 0.96
C ARG A 115 9.85 13.20 -0.51
N GLU A 116 9.71 14.49 -0.76
CA GLU A 116 9.73 15.02 -2.12
C GLU A 116 11.02 14.55 -2.85
N GLY A 117 10.86 13.98 -4.04
CA GLY A 117 11.95 13.40 -4.84
C GLY A 117 12.27 11.92 -4.55
N ASP A 118 11.85 11.36 -3.41
CA ASP A 118 11.82 9.91 -3.21
C ASP A 118 10.50 9.40 -3.81
N HIS A 119 10.54 8.85 -5.04
CA HIS A 119 9.37 8.32 -5.75
C HIS A 119 9.36 6.78 -5.76
N PRO A 120 8.85 6.11 -4.73
CA PRO A 120 9.03 4.67 -4.60
C PRO A 120 7.78 3.84 -4.90
N PHE A 121 6.62 4.43 -5.22
CA PHE A 121 5.44 3.60 -5.44
C PHE A 121 5.37 3.07 -6.87
N HIS A 122 5.35 1.75 -6.99
CA HIS A 122 5.19 1.04 -8.26
C HIS A 122 4.49 -0.31 -8.00
N PHE A 123 3.93 -0.94 -9.03
CA PHE A 123 3.24 -2.25 -8.90
C PHE A 123 4.14 -3.39 -8.38
N GLY A 124 5.46 -3.19 -8.32
CA GLY A 124 6.39 -4.14 -7.72
C GLY A 124 6.18 -4.27 -6.22
N PHE A 125 5.67 -3.24 -5.55
CA PHE A 125 5.26 -3.34 -4.16
C PHE A 125 4.12 -4.33 -3.99
N LEU A 126 3.13 -4.29 -4.89
CA LEU A 126 2.09 -5.30 -4.92
C LEU A 126 2.72 -6.69 -5.16
N ARG A 127 3.64 -6.79 -6.14
CA ARG A 127 4.33 -8.05 -6.47
C ARG A 127 5.06 -8.66 -5.27
N THR A 128 5.64 -7.87 -4.37
CA THR A 128 6.30 -8.35 -3.14
C THR A 128 5.41 -9.29 -2.33
N PHE A 129 4.09 -9.04 -2.30
CA PHE A 129 3.14 -9.82 -1.50
C PHE A 129 2.51 -10.99 -2.24
N PHE A 130 2.52 -10.95 -3.58
CA PHE A 130 2.06 -12.05 -4.41
C PHE A 130 3.26 -12.85 -4.91
N ARG A 131 3.67 -13.88 -4.15
CA ARG A 131 4.82 -14.75 -4.49
C ARG A 131 4.79 -15.23 -5.95
N PRO A 132 5.88 -15.03 -6.72
CA PRO A 132 6.02 -15.52 -8.08
C PRO A 132 5.76 -17.03 -8.22
N GLY A 133 5.02 -17.42 -9.26
CA GLY A 133 4.65 -18.81 -9.54
C GLY A 133 3.52 -19.37 -8.67
N VAL A 134 3.24 -18.76 -7.50
CA VAL A 134 2.19 -19.23 -6.58
C VAL A 134 0.93 -18.37 -6.71
N TYR A 135 1.09 -17.05 -6.67
CA TYR A 135 -0.03 -16.10 -6.64
C TYR A 135 -0.11 -15.21 -7.89
N ASP A 136 0.49 -15.64 -9.00
CA ASP A 136 0.52 -14.89 -10.26
C ASP A 136 -0.89 -14.55 -10.78
N LYS A 137 -1.83 -15.49 -10.67
CA LYS A 137 -3.23 -15.26 -11.07
C LYS A 137 -3.89 -14.17 -10.23
N TYR A 138 -3.65 -14.16 -8.91
CA TYR A 138 -4.19 -13.14 -8.02
C TYR A 138 -3.56 -11.77 -8.27
N PHE A 139 -2.25 -11.72 -8.52
CA PHE A 139 -1.56 -10.49 -8.89
C PHE A 139 -2.14 -9.89 -10.18
N LEU A 140 -2.26 -10.68 -11.25
CA LEU A 140 -2.84 -10.22 -12.52
C LEU A 140 -4.32 -9.82 -12.37
N GLN A 141 -5.09 -10.53 -11.55
CA GLN A 141 -6.48 -10.16 -11.26
C GLN A 141 -6.56 -8.78 -10.56
N VAL A 142 -5.69 -8.50 -9.58
CA VAL A 142 -5.65 -7.18 -8.94
C VAL A 142 -5.28 -6.10 -9.95
N VAL A 143 -4.33 -6.36 -10.84
CA VAL A 143 -3.94 -5.44 -11.91
C VAL A 143 -5.11 -5.15 -12.85
N GLU A 144 -5.83 -6.19 -13.31
CA GLU A 144 -7.08 -6.03 -14.06
C GLU A 144 -8.08 -5.14 -13.32
N TYR A 145 -8.30 -5.41 -12.03
CA TYR A 145 -9.28 -4.66 -11.24
C TYR A 145 -8.88 -3.20 -11.05
N VAL A 146 -7.58 -2.92 -10.92
CA VAL A 146 -7.05 -1.55 -10.89
C VAL A 146 -7.32 -0.85 -12.22
N PHE A 147 -6.99 -1.46 -13.36
CA PHE A 147 -7.20 -0.83 -14.66
C PHE A 147 -8.68 -0.71 -15.05
N GLN A 148 -9.54 -1.64 -14.63
CA GLN A 148 -10.98 -1.62 -14.92
C GLN A 148 -11.83 -0.98 -13.81
N LYS A 149 -11.19 -0.36 -12.80
CA LYS A 149 -11.86 0.29 -11.67
C LYS A 149 -12.86 -0.61 -10.94
N LYS A 150 -12.55 -1.91 -10.82
CA LYS A 150 -13.37 -2.90 -10.12
C LYS A 150 -13.11 -2.87 -8.61
N PRO A 151 -14.14 -3.13 -7.77
CA PRO A 151 -14.00 -3.08 -6.32
C PRO A 151 -13.11 -4.21 -5.78
N LEU A 152 -12.28 -3.85 -4.81
CA LEU A 152 -11.36 -4.70 -4.06
C LEU A 152 -11.60 -4.52 -2.56
N SER A 153 -11.22 -5.51 -1.74
CA SER A 153 -11.42 -5.45 -0.29
C SER A 153 -10.12 -5.75 0.46
N ILE A 154 -9.86 -5.02 1.54
CA ILE A 154 -8.68 -5.24 2.40
C ILE A 154 -8.61 -6.67 2.94
N SER A 155 -9.75 -7.32 3.17
CA SER A 155 -9.85 -8.71 3.60
C SER A 155 -9.20 -9.71 2.64
N PHE A 156 -9.14 -9.37 1.34
CA PHE A 156 -8.44 -10.17 0.34
C PHE A 156 -6.92 -10.02 0.49
N PHE A 157 -6.41 -8.82 0.77
CA PHE A 157 -4.98 -8.54 0.82
C PHE A 157 -4.31 -8.91 2.15
N ALA A 158 -5.03 -8.79 3.26
CA ALA A 158 -4.48 -8.96 4.60
C ALA A 158 -3.71 -10.29 4.78
N PRO A 159 -4.19 -11.46 4.29
CA PRO A 159 -3.44 -12.71 4.40
C PRO A 159 -2.11 -12.68 3.64
N PHE A 160 -2.07 -12.10 2.43
CA PHE A 160 -0.84 -11.99 1.63
C PHE A 160 0.17 -11.02 2.25
N PHE A 161 -0.31 -9.90 2.78
CA PHE A 161 0.53 -8.97 3.54
C PHE A 161 1.11 -9.65 4.77
N MET A 162 0.25 -10.24 5.59
CA MET A 162 0.67 -10.82 6.86
C MET A 162 1.57 -12.05 6.69
N GLU A 163 1.44 -12.81 5.60
CA GLU A 163 2.40 -13.87 5.29
C GLU A 163 3.84 -13.31 5.18
N GLN A 164 4.02 -12.25 4.39
CA GLN A 164 5.34 -11.63 4.19
C GLN A 164 5.83 -10.87 5.42
N LEU A 165 4.93 -10.12 6.09
CA LEU A 165 5.30 -9.35 7.27
C LEU A 165 5.75 -10.26 8.42
N ARG A 166 5.11 -11.41 8.61
CA ARG A 166 5.49 -12.37 9.66
C ARG A 166 6.84 -13.03 9.40
N ALA A 167 7.18 -13.28 8.13
CA ALA A 167 8.48 -13.83 7.78
C ALA A 167 9.60 -12.87 8.20
N ASP A 168 9.44 -11.58 7.88
CA ASP A 168 10.43 -10.54 8.21
C ASP A 168 10.41 -10.12 9.68
N PHE A 169 9.27 -10.30 10.35
CA PHE A 169 9.13 -9.95 11.76
C PHE A 169 10.01 -10.82 12.67
N TYR A 170 10.43 -12.00 12.22
CA TYR A 170 11.33 -12.86 12.98
C TYR A 170 12.69 -12.19 13.21
N ASP A 171 13.22 -11.52 12.17
CA ASP A 171 14.54 -10.85 12.22
C ASP A 171 14.45 -9.42 12.77
N TYR A 172 13.23 -8.91 13.00
CA TYR A 172 13.00 -7.56 13.52
C TYR A 172 13.62 -7.33 14.92
N GLU A 173 13.64 -8.36 15.78
CA GLU A 173 14.30 -8.27 17.10
C GLU A 173 15.83 -8.07 16.96
N ALA A 174 16.43 -8.58 15.88
CA ALA A 174 17.85 -8.44 15.59
C ALA A 174 18.23 -7.09 14.95
N GLY A 175 17.26 -6.18 14.79
CA GLY A 175 17.47 -4.85 14.21
C GLY A 175 17.35 -4.80 12.69
N ASP A 176 16.84 -5.86 12.06
CA ASP A 176 16.58 -5.89 10.63
C ASP A 176 15.40 -4.97 10.26
N TRP A 177 15.57 -4.20 9.19
CA TRP A 177 14.59 -3.19 8.74
C TRP A 177 13.60 -3.72 7.70
N SER A 178 13.71 -4.98 7.26
CA SER A 178 12.84 -5.62 6.26
C SER A 178 11.37 -5.55 6.66
N PHE A 179 11.05 -5.86 7.93
CA PHE A 179 9.68 -5.75 8.44
C PHE A 179 9.13 -4.33 8.29
N VAL A 180 9.93 -3.31 8.65
CA VAL A 180 9.52 -1.90 8.55
C VAL A 180 9.34 -1.50 7.08
N ASN A 181 10.28 -1.88 6.22
CA ASN A 181 10.23 -1.57 4.79
C ASN A 181 9.04 -2.25 4.10
N LYS A 182 8.82 -3.55 4.33
CA LYS A 182 7.66 -4.27 3.76
C LYS A 182 6.34 -3.76 4.34
N THR A 183 6.29 -3.39 5.61
CA THR A 183 5.05 -2.78 6.17
C THR A 183 4.75 -1.46 5.46
N ARG A 184 5.77 -0.65 5.17
CA ARG A 184 5.62 0.59 4.40
C ARG A 184 5.19 0.35 2.96
N GLN A 185 5.71 -0.70 2.31
CA GLN A 185 5.25 -1.13 0.98
C GLN A 185 3.78 -1.56 0.99
N ALA A 186 3.36 -2.35 1.98
CA ALA A 186 1.97 -2.78 2.12
C ALA A 186 1.02 -1.59 2.36
N LEU A 187 1.44 -0.64 3.21
CA LEU A 187 0.73 0.62 3.43
C LEU A 187 0.60 1.44 2.14
N ALA A 188 1.67 1.55 1.35
CA ALA A 188 1.64 2.24 0.06
C ALA A 188 0.67 1.57 -0.93
N VAL A 189 0.63 0.22 -0.97
CA VAL A 189 -0.36 -0.52 -1.78
C VAL A 189 -1.78 -0.18 -1.35
N VAL A 190 -2.07 -0.20 -0.05
CA VAL A 190 -3.41 0.13 0.46
C VAL A 190 -3.80 1.55 0.07
N LEU A 191 -2.94 2.54 0.35
CA LEU A 191 -3.21 3.93 0.02
C LEU A 191 -3.42 4.14 -1.47
N PHE A 192 -2.59 3.55 -2.32
CA PHE A 192 -2.78 3.63 -3.76
C PHE A 192 -4.11 3.05 -4.21
N LEU A 193 -4.49 1.86 -3.72
CA LEU A 193 -5.75 1.23 -4.11
C LEU A 193 -6.96 2.06 -3.64
N GLU A 194 -6.86 2.75 -2.51
CA GLU A 194 -7.87 3.73 -2.08
C GLU A 194 -7.93 4.94 -3.02
N GLN A 195 -6.79 5.58 -3.29
CA GLN A 195 -6.71 6.77 -4.15
C GLN A 195 -7.11 6.46 -5.60
N ALA A 196 -6.83 5.25 -6.07
CA ALA A 196 -7.28 4.75 -7.37
C ALA A 196 -8.79 4.42 -7.41
N GLY A 197 -9.50 4.55 -6.28
CA GLY A 197 -10.94 4.36 -6.18
C GLY A 197 -11.39 2.90 -6.28
N VAL A 198 -10.50 1.93 -6.01
CA VAL A 198 -10.80 0.50 -6.13
C VAL A 198 -10.91 -0.20 -4.79
N LEU A 199 -10.27 0.29 -3.72
CA LEU A 199 -10.38 -0.31 -2.40
C LEU A 199 -11.66 0.17 -1.69
N VAL A 200 -12.60 -0.75 -1.47
CA VAL A 200 -13.89 -0.45 -0.85
C VAL A 200 -13.71 -0.12 0.63
N ARG A 201 -14.24 1.03 1.05
CA ARG A 201 -14.38 1.42 2.46
C ARG A 201 -15.69 0.86 3.01
N LYS A 202 -15.67 0.24 4.21
CA LYS A 202 -16.85 -0.41 4.81
C LYS A 202 -17.60 0.45 5.83
N GLY A 203 -17.39 1.77 5.84
CA GLY A 203 -18.05 2.68 6.79
C GLY A 203 -18.27 4.08 6.26
N GLU A 204 -19.38 4.68 6.67
CA GLU A 204 -19.83 6.02 6.26
C GLU A 204 -19.51 7.10 7.31
N LYS A 205 -19.06 6.71 8.51
CA LYS A 205 -18.84 7.65 9.60
C LYS A 205 -17.47 8.30 9.49
N ALA A 206 -17.47 9.63 9.42
CA ALA A 206 -16.27 10.43 9.57
C ALA A 206 -15.59 10.08 10.89
N VAL A 207 -14.28 9.85 10.82
CA VAL A 207 -13.48 9.63 12.02
C VAL A 207 -13.44 10.92 12.82
N GLN A 208 -13.76 10.84 14.10
CA GLN A 208 -13.74 11.99 15.00
C GLN A 208 -12.65 11.83 16.06
N GLY A 209 -12.22 12.94 16.64
CA GLY A 209 -11.23 12.96 17.72
C GLY A 209 -9.84 13.39 17.26
N LYS A 210 -8.88 13.31 18.19
CA LYS A 210 -7.54 13.89 18.04
C LYS A 210 -6.76 13.33 16.84
N PHE A 211 -7.02 12.09 16.47
CA PHE A 211 -6.32 11.38 15.39
C PHE A 211 -7.11 11.35 14.08
N ALA A 212 -8.24 12.08 13.98
CA ALA A 212 -9.09 12.08 12.78
C ALA A 212 -8.30 12.36 11.50
N GLN A 213 -7.47 13.41 11.48
CA GLN A 213 -6.64 13.76 10.31
C GLN A 213 -5.64 12.65 9.96
N LEU A 214 -5.09 11.94 10.95
CA LEU A 214 -4.19 10.81 10.71
C LEU A 214 -4.93 9.66 10.03
N PHE A 215 -6.11 9.33 10.56
CA PHE A 215 -6.93 8.25 10.03
C PHE A 215 -7.48 8.59 8.64
N ASP A 216 -7.86 9.84 8.39
CA ASP A 216 -8.28 10.28 7.05
C ASP A 216 -7.12 10.20 6.04
N ALA A 217 -5.89 10.55 6.46
CA ALA A 217 -4.73 10.57 5.58
C ALA A 217 -4.12 9.18 5.32
N TYR A 218 -4.03 8.31 6.33
CA TYR A 218 -3.32 7.03 6.26
C TYR A 218 -4.22 5.79 6.43
N GLY A 219 -5.51 6.00 6.65
CA GLY A 219 -6.40 4.99 7.20
C GLY A 219 -7.84 5.12 6.73
N GLY A 220 -8.08 5.31 5.43
CA GLY A 220 -9.44 5.18 4.90
C GLY A 220 -10.07 3.80 5.17
N GLN A 221 -9.24 2.81 5.50
CA GLN A 221 -9.61 1.49 6.02
C GLN A 221 -9.63 1.39 7.56
N LEU A 222 -9.48 2.49 8.31
CA LEU A 222 -9.53 2.61 9.78
C LEU A 222 -10.82 3.32 10.22
N GLU A 223 -11.94 2.95 9.62
CA GLU A 223 -13.24 3.61 9.77
C GLU A 223 -14.01 3.19 11.03
N SER A 224 -13.53 2.19 11.77
CA SER A 224 -14.18 1.70 12.99
C SER A 224 -13.29 1.84 14.24
N PRO A 225 -13.90 1.99 15.43
CA PRO A 225 -13.15 2.18 16.68
C PRO A 225 -12.15 1.05 16.95
N GLU A 226 -12.51 -0.20 16.67
CA GLU A 226 -11.58 -1.33 16.85
C GLU A 226 -10.32 -1.22 15.98
N LYS A 227 -10.46 -0.81 14.71
CA LYS A 227 -9.30 -0.66 13.81
C LYS A 227 -8.40 0.49 14.24
N GLN A 228 -9.00 1.60 14.66
CA GLN A 228 -8.28 2.76 15.20
C GLN A 228 -7.53 2.40 16.48
N ALA A 229 -8.17 1.68 17.40
CA ALA A 229 -7.55 1.24 18.64
C ALA A 229 -6.36 0.31 18.38
N VAL A 230 -6.52 -0.65 17.47
CA VAL A 230 -5.46 -1.58 17.05
C VAL A 230 -4.27 -0.83 16.44
N PHE A 231 -4.52 0.14 15.57
CA PHE A 231 -3.48 0.97 14.97
C PHE A 231 -2.73 1.80 16.03
N LEU A 232 -3.45 2.52 16.88
CA LEU A 232 -2.83 3.34 17.93
C LEU A 232 -2.06 2.50 18.95
N LEU A 233 -2.55 1.30 19.27
CA LEU A 233 -1.82 0.36 20.12
C LEU A 233 -0.55 -0.15 19.44
N GLY A 234 -0.56 -0.38 18.13
CA GLY A 234 0.65 -0.66 17.34
C GLY A 234 1.67 0.46 17.47
N ALA A 235 1.24 1.71 17.34
CA ALA A 235 2.09 2.88 17.51
C ALA A 235 2.68 2.99 18.92
N LEU A 236 1.86 2.86 19.96
CA LEU A 236 2.31 2.88 21.36
C LEU A 236 3.30 1.75 21.65
N THR A 237 3.05 0.57 21.11
CA THR A 237 3.95 -0.59 21.25
C THR A 237 5.29 -0.29 20.59
N GLN A 238 5.31 0.30 19.39
CA GLN A 238 6.57 0.67 18.74
C GLN A 238 7.35 1.69 19.56
N MET A 239 6.69 2.69 20.16
CA MET A 239 7.36 3.65 21.05
C MET A 239 8.06 2.94 22.23
N LEU A 240 7.40 1.94 22.84
CA LEU A 240 8.03 1.09 23.85
C LEU A 240 9.24 0.34 23.30
N LEU A 241 9.12 -0.29 22.12
CA LEU A 241 10.23 -1.03 21.50
C LEU A 241 11.44 -0.12 21.21
N ASP A 242 11.19 1.11 20.77
CA ASP A 242 12.26 2.09 20.53
C ASP A 242 12.96 2.47 21.84
N ILE A 243 12.21 2.67 22.93
CA ILE A 243 12.77 2.88 24.27
C ILE A 243 13.62 1.69 24.72
N GLN A 244 13.16 0.46 24.51
CA GLN A 244 13.93 -0.73 24.85
C GLN A 244 15.24 -0.80 24.06
N GLN A 245 15.19 -0.52 22.75
CA GLN A 245 16.37 -0.49 21.90
C GLN A 245 17.37 0.56 22.38
N GLN A 246 16.89 1.78 22.69
CA GLN A 246 17.73 2.87 23.17
C GLN A 246 18.39 2.56 24.52
N LYS A 247 17.64 1.97 25.47
CA LYS A 247 18.15 1.71 26.83
C LYS A 247 18.96 0.41 26.95
N ARG A 248 18.67 -0.61 26.14
CA ARG A 248 19.23 -1.97 26.32
C ARG A 248 19.89 -2.56 25.06
N GLY A 249 19.82 -1.88 23.92
CA GLY A 249 20.29 -2.42 22.64
C GLY A 249 19.48 -3.61 22.11
N SER A 250 18.31 -3.93 22.70
CA SER A 250 17.46 -5.06 22.32
C SER A 250 15.98 -4.76 22.59
N LYS A 251 15.08 -5.54 21.97
CA LYS A 251 13.61 -5.34 22.01
C LYS A 251 12.85 -6.56 22.56
N PRO A 252 13.10 -7.00 23.82
CA PRO A 252 12.54 -8.26 24.33
C PRO A 252 11.00 -8.29 24.41
N PHE A 253 10.34 -7.12 24.37
CA PHE A 253 8.88 -7.05 24.35
C PHE A 253 8.27 -7.55 23.03
N VAL A 254 9.04 -7.67 21.94
CA VAL A 254 8.60 -8.28 20.67
C VAL A 254 7.97 -9.66 20.88
N LYS A 255 8.43 -10.43 21.88
CA LYS A 255 7.88 -11.74 22.23
C LYS A 255 6.41 -11.71 22.65
N GLN A 256 5.93 -10.59 23.19
CA GLN A 256 4.51 -10.40 23.55
C GLN A 256 3.60 -10.21 22.33
N LEU A 257 4.18 -9.95 21.15
CA LEU A 257 3.44 -9.71 19.89
C LEU A 257 3.10 -11.00 19.15
N MET A 258 3.49 -12.16 19.69
CA MET A 258 3.12 -13.50 19.19
C MET A 258 3.43 -13.71 17.70
N GLY A 259 4.51 -13.10 17.21
CA GLY A 259 4.84 -13.14 15.78
C GLY A 259 3.73 -12.57 14.89
N LEU A 260 3.03 -11.54 15.36
CA LEU A 260 1.89 -10.90 14.70
C LEU A 260 0.72 -11.86 14.40
N LYS A 261 0.40 -12.71 15.37
CA LYS A 261 -0.75 -13.64 15.36
C LYS A 261 -1.71 -13.39 16.53
N MET A 262 -1.84 -12.13 16.94
CA MET A 262 -2.71 -11.74 18.05
C MET A 262 -4.17 -11.73 17.61
N ASP A 263 -5.04 -12.43 18.34
CA ASP A 263 -6.48 -12.30 18.20
C ASP A 263 -7.02 -11.08 18.98
N GLU A 264 -8.33 -10.84 18.92
CA GLU A 264 -8.98 -9.74 19.64
C GLU A 264 -8.64 -9.72 21.13
N LYS A 265 -8.64 -10.90 21.79
CA LYS A 265 -8.35 -11.02 23.22
C LYS A 265 -6.89 -10.66 23.51
N ALA A 266 -5.96 -11.13 22.70
CA ALA A 266 -4.54 -10.83 22.82
C ALA A 266 -4.27 -9.34 22.61
N ILE A 267 -4.91 -8.70 21.61
CA ILE A 267 -4.80 -7.26 21.36
C ILE A 267 -5.30 -6.46 22.56
N LYS A 268 -6.52 -6.74 23.07
CA LYS A 268 -7.06 -6.04 24.25
C LYS A 268 -6.17 -6.22 25.48
N GLY A 269 -5.62 -7.43 25.66
CA GLY A 269 -4.69 -7.75 26.75
C GLY A 269 -3.27 -7.17 26.58
N LEU A 270 -2.91 -6.64 25.40
CA LEU A 270 -1.59 -6.08 25.14
C LEU A 270 -1.44 -4.68 25.72
N LEU A 271 -2.49 -3.84 25.69
CA LEU A 271 -2.46 -2.48 26.23
C LEU A 271 -1.92 -2.40 27.68
N PRO A 272 -2.48 -3.13 28.67
CA PRO A 272 -1.95 -3.07 30.03
C PRO A 272 -0.51 -3.58 30.14
N LYS A 273 -0.09 -4.51 29.30
CA LYS A 273 1.31 -5.00 29.26
C LYS A 273 2.27 -3.92 28.75
N VAL A 274 1.86 -3.16 27.73
CA VAL A 274 2.65 -2.06 27.17
C VAL A 274 2.80 -0.94 28.22
N ILE A 275 1.71 -0.57 28.88
CA ILE A 275 1.70 0.43 29.95
C ILE A 275 2.63 0.00 31.09
N GLY A 276 2.42 -1.20 31.65
CA GLY A 276 3.25 -1.70 32.74
C GLY A 276 4.73 -1.74 32.38
N LYS A 277 5.05 -2.09 31.13
CA LYS A 277 6.45 -2.08 30.68
C LYS A 277 7.02 -0.67 30.56
N LEU A 278 6.25 0.30 30.05
CA LEU A 278 6.68 1.70 30.01
C LEU A 278 6.92 2.27 31.43
N GLU A 279 6.09 1.88 32.42
CA GLU A 279 6.26 2.24 33.83
C GLU A 279 7.52 1.63 34.43
N GLU A 280 7.80 0.34 34.17
CA GLU A 280 9.06 -0.31 34.60
C GLU A 280 10.31 0.39 34.07
N TYR A 281 10.23 1.01 32.88
CA TYR A 281 11.33 1.81 32.32
C TYR A 281 11.31 3.27 32.77
N GLU A 282 10.38 3.69 33.64
CA GLU A 282 10.15 5.09 34.03
C GLU A 282 9.99 6.02 32.80
N SER A 283 9.39 5.48 31.74
CA SER A 283 9.20 6.14 30.44
C SER A 283 7.74 6.38 30.11
N TYR A 284 6.81 6.15 31.03
CA TYR A 284 5.38 6.37 30.84
C TYR A 284 4.97 7.85 31.00
N TYR A 285 5.44 8.67 30.06
CA TYR A 285 5.17 10.11 30.02
C TYR A 285 3.71 10.46 29.64
N ALA A 286 3.37 11.76 29.73
CA ALA A 286 2.03 12.27 29.43
C ALA A 286 1.53 11.91 28.02
N SER A 287 2.41 11.94 27.02
CA SER A 287 2.09 11.54 25.64
C SER A 287 1.65 10.08 25.53
N HIS A 288 2.32 9.16 26.23
CA HIS A 288 1.94 7.75 26.31
C HIS A 288 0.61 7.55 27.05
N ARG A 289 0.39 8.30 28.14
CA ARG A 289 -0.89 8.28 28.88
C ARG A 289 -2.06 8.70 28.02
N GLN A 290 -1.94 9.81 27.29
CA GLN A 290 -2.98 10.27 26.36
C GLN A 290 -3.30 9.22 25.29
N LEU A 291 -2.28 8.56 24.75
CA LEU A 291 -2.45 7.51 23.75
C LEU A 291 -3.15 6.28 24.35
N ALA A 292 -2.76 5.86 25.56
CA ALA A 292 -3.38 4.75 26.27
C ALA A 292 -4.85 5.03 26.65
N GLU A 293 -5.17 6.26 27.06
CA GLU A 293 -6.54 6.71 27.33
C GLU A 293 -7.40 6.64 26.06
N GLU A 294 -6.90 7.14 24.93
CA GLU A 294 -7.62 7.07 23.65
C GLU A 294 -7.85 5.61 23.21
N ILE A 295 -6.84 4.76 23.29
CA ILE A 295 -6.98 3.32 22.96
C ILE A 295 -8.05 2.68 23.86
N SER A 296 -8.06 3.00 25.15
CA SER A 296 -9.06 2.48 26.10
C SER A 296 -10.47 2.95 25.74
N HIS A 297 -10.63 4.23 25.40
CA HIS A 297 -11.90 4.79 24.93
C HIS A 297 -12.39 4.11 23.65
N LEU A 298 -11.51 3.89 22.68
CA LEU A 298 -11.84 3.21 21.42
C LEU A 298 -12.19 1.74 21.65
N PHE A 299 -11.52 1.03 22.56
CA PHE A 299 -11.91 -0.33 22.96
C PHE A 299 -13.31 -0.37 23.56
N LEU A 300 -13.66 0.60 24.42
CA LEU A 300 -15.01 0.70 24.99
C LEU A 300 -16.08 1.05 23.96
N SER A 301 -15.70 1.84 22.94
CA SER A 301 -16.59 2.26 21.85
C SER A 301 -16.70 1.23 20.72
N SER A 302 -15.85 0.20 20.72
CA SER A 302 -15.82 -0.84 19.70
C SER A 302 -16.97 -1.83 19.83
N SER A 303 -17.22 -2.58 18.75
CA SER A 303 -18.21 -3.67 18.79
C SER A 303 -17.85 -4.71 19.86
N PRO A 304 -18.84 -5.34 20.55
CA PRO A 304 -18.56 -6.36 21.56
C PRO A 304 -17.73 -7.56 21.05
N SER A 305 -17.86 -7.87 19.76
CA SER A 305 -17.03 -8.84 19.04
C SER A 305 -16.61 -8.22 17.71
N TRP A 306 -15.31 -8.26 17.44
CA TRP A 306 -14.73 -7.66 16.25
C TRP A 306 -14.86 -8.61 15.06
N LYS A 307 -15.46 -8.12 13.96
CA LYS A 307 -15.58 -8.88 12.70
C LYS A 307 -14.33 -8.73 11.82
N LEU A 308 -13.16 -8.85 12.44
CA LEU A 308 -11.85 -8.73 11.79
C LEU A 308 -11.11 -10.06 11.90
N SER A 309 -10.49 -10.49 10.79
CA SER A 309 -9.62 -11.66 10.83
C SER A 309 -8.36 -11.36 11.65
N VAL A 310 -7.66 -12.41 12.11
CA VAL A 310 -6.34 -12.26 12.76
C VAL A 310 -5.37 -11.53 11.83
N ASP A 311 -5.43 -11.78 10.52
CA ASP A 311 -4.56 -11.10 9.55
C ASP A 311 -4.88 -9.60 9.44
N GLU A 312 -6.16 -9.22 9.35
CA GLU A 312 -6.55 -7.82 9.31
C GLU A 312 -6.16 -7.07 10.59
N LEU A 313 -6.40 -7.66 11.76
CA LEU A 313 -6.02 -7.09 13.05
C LEU A 313 -4.52 -6.80 13.11
N ASN A 314 -3.71 -7.82 12.81
CA ASN A 314 -2.26 -7.67 12.92
C ASN A 314 -1.69 -6.79 11.80
N PHE A 315 -2.36 -6.68 10.65
CA PHE A 315 -1.99 -5.74 9.60
C PHE A 315 -2.15 -4.29 10.07
N TYR A 316 -3.32 -3.92 10.61
CA TYR A 316 -3.52 -2.57 11.14
C TYR A 316 -2.58 -2.26 12.31
N PHE A 317 -2.28 -3.25 13.15
CA PHE A 317 -1.29 -3.13 14.22
C PHE A 317 0.11 -2.82 13.66
N ALA A 318 0.55 -3.57 12.65
CA ALA A 318 1.84 -3.36 11.99
C ALA A 318 1.92 -1.97 11.32
N CYS A 319 0.86 -1.52 10.64
CA CYS A 319 0.76 -0.16 10.11
C CYS A 319 0.92 0.90 11.21
N GLY A 320 0.30 0.68 12.37
CA GLY A 320 0.47 1.52 13.56
C GLY A 320 1.91 1.57 14.05
N MET A 321 2.59 0.42 14.11
CA MET A 321 4.01 0.38 14.45
C MET A 321 4.85 1.21 13.47
N ASN A 322 4.61 1.03 12.16
CA ASN A 322 5.34 1.72 11.10
C ASN A 322 5.17 3.25 11.16
N LEU A 323 3.95 3.72 11.43
CA LEU A 323 3.58 5.14 11.51
C LEU A 323 3.63 5.72 12.93
N SER A 324 4.31 5.04 13.86
CA SER A 324 4.42 5.48 15.25
C SER A 324 4.95 6.90 15.42
N TRP A 325 5.86 7.34 14.55
CA TRP A 325 6.39 8.70 14.53
C TRP A 325 5.32 9.76 14.22
N LYS A 326 4.38 9.50 13.31
CA LYS A 326 3.24 10.38 13.04
C LYS A 326 2.30 10.48 14.24
N VAL A 327 2.04 9.35 14.90
CA VAL A 327 1.25 9.34 16.14
C VAL A 327 1.96 10.16 17.22
N LYS A 328 3.30 10.02 17.34
CA LYS A 328 4.12 10.75 18.30
C LYS A 328 4.05 12.27 18.08
N GLU A 329 4.12 12.75 16.84
CA GLU A 329 3.99 14.17 16.49
C GLU A 329 2.65 14.75 17.00
N ILE A 330 1.55 14.03 16.80
CA ILE A 330 0.21 14.46 17.22
C ILE A 330 0.08 14.56 18.76
N VAL A 331 0.74 13.65 19.49
CA VAL A 331 0.71 13.69 20.96
C VAL A 331 1.71 14.68 21.58
N ALA A 332 2.82 14.97 20.90
CA ALA A 332 3.84 15.91 21.35
C ALA A 332 3.41 17.39 21.22
N ASN A 333 2.62 17.74 20.19
CA ASN A 333 2.16 19.11 19.91
C ASN A 333 1.24 19.75 20.99
N LYS A 334 1.10 19.13 22.17
CA LYS A 334 0.40 19.67 23.34
C LYS A 334 1.33 20.09 24.48
N GLU A 335 2.65 19.91 24.38
CA GLU A 335 3.60 20.44 25.36
C GLU A 335 3.94 21.93 25.13
N GLU A 336 3.51 22.51 23.99
CA GLU A 336 3.78 23.91 23.60
C GLU A 336 2.54 24.82 23.48
N LYS A 337 1.39 24.48 24.09
CA LYS A 337 0.24 25.40 24.15
C LYS A 337 -0.36 25.57 25.53
#